data_AF-A0A518BH35-F1
#
_entry.id   AF-A0A518BH35-F1
#
_cell.length_a   1.000
_cell.length_b   1.000
_cell.length_c   1.000
_cell.angle_alpha   90.00
_cell.angle_beta   90.00
_cell.angle_gamma   90.00
#
_symmetry.space_group_name_H-M   'P 1'
#
loop_
_entity.id
_entity.type
_entity.pdbx_description
1 polymer ?
#
loop_
_entity_poly.entity_id
_entity_poly.type
_entity_poly.pdbx_seq_one_letter_code
_entity_poly.pdbx_strand_id
1 'polypeptide(L)'
;MLAGKHPTGPLDANRAGRVSPPRQLSSTQQSDPTAAVVRLATPAPTVPAPTVPAPTVLGIDPGTRVMGYGAVTACLPVPVFVRAGVIQPRKTNDLPGRLAVIAIELEALLEELHPSVVVVERAFTGRNVQSALRLGEARGVAIACAARSGAMVVEITPAAAKRAVAGSGSADKDQVAAMVMRMLGLVDPGGPRDATDALAMALAHALQIAAPAAQASALGRRTPGGLR
;
A
#
# COMPACT_ATOMS: atom_id res chain seq x y z
N MET A 1 22.59 2.99 71.22
CA MET A 1 21.96 4.00 72.11
C MET A 1 21.93 5.34 71.38
N LEU A 2 20.87 6.13 71.59
CA LEU A 2 20.47 7.40 70.91
C LEU A 2 19.71 7.14 69.60
N ALA A 3 18.38 7.05 69.48
CA ALA A 3 17.20 7.64 70.14
C ALA A 3 16.90 9.12 69.82
N GLY A 4 15.83 9.33 69.03
CA GLY A 4 15.03 10.56 68.94
C GLY A 4 15.10 11.26 67.57
N LYS A 5 14.02 11.76 66.96
CA LYS A 5 12.60 11.88 67.32
C LYS A 5 11.84 12.17 66.00
N HIS A 6 10.73 11.48 65.77
CA HIS A 6 9.71 11.90 64.80
C HIS A 6 8.86 13.04 65.39
N PRO A 7 8.51 14.08 64.61
CA PRO A 7 7.35 14.90 64.90
C PRO A 7 6.16 14.49 64.03
N THR A 8 5.13 13.95 64.68
CA THR A 8 3.76 13.84 64.18
C THR A 8 3.03 15.17 64.42
N GLY A 9 2.59 15.83 63.34
CA GLY A 9 1.69 16.98 63.38
C GLY A 9 0.46 16.74 62.48
N PRO A 10 -0.70 17.34 62.79
CA PRO A 10 -2.00 16.91 62.26
C PRO A 10 -2.25 17.33 60.81
N LEU A 11 -3.13 16.56 60.16
CA LEU A 11 -3.62 16.72 58.79
C LEU A 11 -4.49 17.98 58.66
N ASP A 12 -4.00 19.00 57.95
CA ASP A 12 -4.84 20.11 57.48
C ASP A 12 -5.53 19.75 56.17
N ALA A 13 -6.78 19.29 56.32
CA ALA A 13 -7.74 19.11 55.25
C ALA A 13 -8.51 20.42 54.98
N ASN A 14 -7.94 21.38 54.24
CA ASN A 14 -8.73 22.30 53.40
C ASN A 14 -7.85 23.18 52.48
N ARG A 15 -7.62 22.74 51.23
CA ARG A 15 -7.24 23.67 50.15
C ARG A 15 -7.83 23.17 48.83
N ALA A 16 -9.15 23.26 48.73
CA ALA A 16 -9.89 23.03 47.49
C ALA A 16 -9.55 24.11 46.45
N GLY A 17 -8.49 23.88 45.67
CA GLY A 17 -8.28 24.58 44.41
C GLY A 17 -9.34 24.12 43.42
N ARG A 18 -10.23 25.04 43.01
CA ARG A 18 -11.18 24.81 41.91
C ARG A 18 -10.39 24.53 40.64
N VAL A 19 -10.32 23.27 40.23
CA VAL A 19 -9.87 22.89 38.89
C VAL A 19 -11.09 23.03 37.97
N SER A 20 -11.09 24.07 37.14
CA SER A 20 -12.07 24.23 36.07
C SER A 20 -12.00 23.03 35.12
N PRO A 21 -13.14 22.52 34.59
CA PRO A 21 -13.10 21.46 33.59
C PRO A 21 -12.40 21.96 32.32
N PRO A 22 -11.67 21.10 31.59
CA PRO A 22 -11.09 21.49 30.31
C PRO A 22 -12.21 21.89 29.35
N ARG A 23 -12.09 23.10 28.78
CA ARG A 23 -12.98 23.59 27.72
C ARG A 23 -13.03 22.57 26.60
N GLN A 24 -14.24 22.15 26.24
CA GLN A 24 -14.47 21.44 24.98
C GLN A 24 -14.01 22.35 23.84
N LEU A 25 -12.92 21.97 23.18
CA LEU A 25 -12.52 22.57 21.93
C LEU A 25 -13.39 21.96 20.83
N SER A 26 -14.28 22.82 20.35
CA SER A 26 -15.06 22.68 19.14
C SER A 26 -14.24 22.14 17.97
N SER A 27 -14.89 21.23 17.23
CA SER A 27 -14.52 20.71 15.92
C SER A 27 -13.83 21.75 15.04
N THR A 28 -12.51 21.66 14.97
CA THR A 28 -11.73 22.32 13.92
C THR A 28 -11.14 21.21 13.09
N GLN A 29 -11.54 21.10 11.83
CA GLN A 29 -10.87 20.26 10.85
C GLN A 29 -9.40 20.67 10.82
N GLN A 30 -8.54 19.81 11.34
CA GLN A 30 -7.09 20.02 11.35
C GLN A 30 -6.49 19.08 10.31
N SER A 31 -6.32 19.59 9.10
CA SER A 31 -5.50 18.95 8.08
C SER A 31 -4.02 19.18 8.43
N ASP A 32 -3.29 18.09 8.66
CA ASP A 32 -1.92 18.07 9.21
C ASP A 32 -0.85 18.26 8.09
N PRO A 33 0.34 18.85 8.36
CA PRO A 33 1.25 19.40 7.35
C PRO A 33 2.28 18.41 6.77
N THR A 34 1.96 17.11 6.78
CA THR A 34 2.96 16.02 6.73
C THR A 34 2.84 15.21 5.43
N ALA A 35 3.96 14.95 4.74
CA ALA A 35 4.06 14.32 3.40
C ALA A 35 3.42 15.08 2.21
N ALA A 36 3.89 14.79 1.00
CA ALA A 36 3.16 15.10 -0.23
C ALA A 36 2.69 13.77 -0.84
N VAL A 37 1.39 13.50 -0.78
CA VAL A 37 0.78 12.37 -1.50
C VAL A 37 0.50 12.83 -2.93
N VAL A 38 1.28 12.33 -3.88
CA VAL A 38 1.08 12.64 -5.31
C VAL A 38 0.26 11.50 -5.91
N ARG A 39 -0.98 11.79 -6.29
CA ARG A 39 -1.90 10.79 -6.87
C ARG A 39 -1.81 10.85 -8.39
N LEU A 40 -1.75 9.69 -9.04
CA LEU A 40 -2.00 9.61 -10.48
C LEU A 40 -3.47 9.96 -10.71
N ALA A 41 -3.70 10.86 -11.68
CA ALA A 41 -5.06 11.17 -12.11
C ALA A 41 -5.73 9.88 -12.60
N THR A 42 -6.95 9.66 -12.15
CA THR A 42 -7.79 8.58 -12.69
C THR A 42 -8.32 9.06 -14.05
N PRO A 43 -7.98 8.43 -15.18
CA PRO A 43 -8.69 8.73 -16.42
C PRO A 43 -10.16 8.34 -16.25
N ALA A 44 -11.06 9.01 -16.97
CA ALA A 44 -12.47 8.67 -16.95
C ALA A 44 -12.62 7.16 -17.24
N PRO A 45 -13.38 6.41 -16.42
CA PRO A 45 -13.47 4.97 -16.57
C PRO A 45 -14.03 4.64 -17.97
N THR A 46 -13.22 4.00 -18.80
CA THR A 46 -13.62 3.52 -20.13
C THR A 46 -14.57 2.33 -20.05
N VAL A 47 -14.65 1.70 -18.86
CA VAL A 47 -15.52 0.57 -18.54
C VAL A 47 -16.35 0.93 -17.31
N PRO A 48 -17.69 0.72 -17.32
CA PRO A 48 -18.52 1.00 -16.15
C PRO A 48 -18.04 0.23 -14.92
N ALA A 49 -18.12 0.88 -13.75
CA ALA A 49 -17.72 0.27 -12.49
C ALA A 49 -18.49 -1.07 -12.27
N PRO A 50 -17.83 -2.11 -11.74
CA PRO A 50 -18.49 -3.39 -11.52
C PRO A 50 -19.68 -3.23 -10.57
N THR A 51 -20.77 -3.93 -10.88
CA THR A 51 -22.05 -3.86 -10.15
C THR A 51 -22.01 -4.61 -8.80
N VAL A 52 -20.91 -5.33 -8.53
CA VAL A 52 -20.62 -6.05 -7.29
C VAL A 52 -19.28 -5.53 -6.76
N PRO A 53 -19.14 -5.23 -5.46
CA PRO A 53 -17.86 -4.81 -4.89
C PRO A 53 -16.81 -5.91 -5.11
N ALA A 54 -15.80 -5.57 -5.90
CA ALA A 54 -14.68 -6.43 -6.21
C ALA A 54 -13.66 -6.38 -5.06
N PRO A 55 -13.03 -7.51 -4.70
CA PRO A 55 -11.86 -7.47 -3.82
C PRO A 55 -10.78 -6.56 -4.45
N THR A 56 -10.13 -5.73 -3.64
CA THR A 56 -9.07 -4.81 -4.11
C THR A 56 -7.69 -5.42 -3.84
N VAL A 57 -6.81 -5.37 -4.83
CA VAL A 57 -5.39 -5.72 -4.72
C VAL A 57 -4.57 -4.45 -4.76
N LEU A 58 -3.75 -4.23 -3.74
CA LEU A 58 -2.85 -3.07 -3.62
C LEU A 58 -1.40 -3.53 -3.81
N GLY A 59 -0.71 -3.02 -4.81
CA GLY A 59 0.74 -3.16 -4.96
C GLY A 59 1.48 -2.00 -4.27
N ILE A 60 2.61 -2.32 -3.64
CA ILE A 60 3.50 -1.37 -2.96
C ILE A 60 4.94 -1.58 -3.45
N ASP A 61 5.54 -0.51 -3.99
CA ASP A 61 6.97 -0.40 -4.32
C ASP A 61 7.69 0.39 -3.20
N PRO A 62 8.39 -0.29 -2.27
CA PRO A 62 8.91 0.36 -1.08
C PRO A 62 10.12 1.26 -1.37
N GLY A 63 10.13 2.45 -0.77
CA GLY A 63 11.32 3.29 -0.73
C GLY A 63 11.26 4.34 0.38
N THR A 64 12.42 4.70 0.93
CA THR A 64 12.49 5.66 2.06
C THR A 64 12.24 7.11 1.64
N ARG A 65 12.30 7.40 0.33
CA ARG A 65 12.14 8.75 -0.24
C ARG A 65 10.87 8.88 -1.07
N VAL A 66 10.51 7.79 -1.74
CA VAL A 66 9.31 7.65 -2.56
C VAL A 66 8.84 6.23 -2.32
N MET A 67 7.58 6.07 -1.95
CA MET A 67 6.91 4.77 -1.89
C MET A 67 5.79 4.77 -2.91
N GLY A 68 5.91 3.94 -3.93
CA GLY A 68 4.90 3.77 -4.97
C GLY A 68 3.75 2.90 -4.49
N TYR A 69 2.54 3.24 -4.90
CA TYR A 69 1.36 2.40 -4.69
C TYR A 69 0.46 2.36 -5.92
N GLY A 70 -0.19 1.22 -6.13
CA GLY A 70 -1.12 1.00 -7.23
C GLY A 70 -2.17 -0.04 -6.87
N ALA A 71 -3.44 0.30 -7.05
CA ALA A 71 -4.58 -0.52 -6.68
C ALA A 71 -5.41 -0.88 -7.91
N VAL A 72 -5.79 -2.16 -7.99
CA VAL A 72 -6.68 -2.71 -9.02
C VAL A 72 -7.74 -3.61 -8.40
N THR A 73 -8.84 -3.83 -9.10
CA THR A 73 -9.81 -4.84 -8.71
C THR A 73 -9.30 -6.25 -9.02
N ALA A 74 -9.65 -7.23 -8.18
CA ALA A 74 -9.42 -8.66 -8.41
C ALA A 74 -10.51 -9.32 -9.27
N CYS A 75 -11.29 -8.53 -10.01
CA CYS A 75 -12.47 -9.01 -10.72
C CYS A 75 -12.15 -9.72 -12.04
N LEU A 76 -13.04 -10.65 -12.40
CA LEU A 76 -13.13 -11.22 -13.74
C LEU A 76 -14.07 -10.38 -14.62
N PRO A 77 -13.83 -10.31 -15.95
CA PRO A 77 -12.78 -11.00 -16.71
C PRO A 77 -11.42 -10.29 -16.72
N VAL A 78 -11.36 -9.00 -16.34
CA VAL A 78 -10.12 -8.21 -16.35
C VAL A 78 -10.02 -7.29 -15.13
N PRO A 79 -8.81 -7.13 -14.54
CA PRO A 79 -8.57 -6.15 -13.48
C PRO A 79 -8.84 -4.72 -13.96
N VAL A 80 -9.44 -3.89 -13.10
CA VAL A 80 -9.74 -2.48 -13.38
C VAL A 80 -8.93 -1.58 -12.46
N PHE A 81 -8.45 -0.45 -12.98
CA PHE A 81 -7.74 0.56 -12.20
C PHE A 81 -8.64 1.13 -11.09
N VAL A 82 -8.11 1.19 -9.86
CA VAL A 82 -8.80 1.81 -8.71
C VAL A 82 -8.10 3.12 -8.36
N ARG A 83 -6.78 3.08 -8.13
CA ARG A 83 -5.98 4.25 -7.75
C ARG A 83 -4.50 3.97 -7.90
N ALA A 84 -3.67 4.98 -8.12
CA ALA A 84 -2.23 4.85 -7.96
C ALA A 84 -1.61 6.20 -7.57
N GLY A 85 -0.36 6.16 -7.10
CA GLY A 85 0.36 7.37 -6.69
C GLY A 85 1.64 7.04 -5.94
N VAL A 86 2.19 8.06 -5.29
CA VAL A 86 3.35 7.93 -4.42
C VAL A 86 3.13 8.65 -3.09
N ILE A 87 3.69 8.06 -2.04
CA ILE A 87 3.92 8.72 -0.75
C ILE A 87 5.35 9.27 -0.78
N GLN A 88 5.49 10.60 -0.72
CA GLN A 88 6.79 11.25 -0.76
C GLN A 88 7.00 12.11 0.50
N PRO A 89 7.78 11.59 1.48
CA PRO A 89 8.22 12.39 2.61
C PRO A 89 9.06 13.59 2.15
N ARG A 90 8.88 14.75 2.79
CA ARG A 90 9.64 15.96 2.44
C ARG A 90 11.15 15.77 2.69
N LYS A 91 11.98 16.46 1.90
CA LYS A 91 13.45 16.31 1.89
C LYS A 91 14.14 16.59 3.24
N THR A 92 13.50 17.33 4.14
CA THR A 92 14.08 17.77 5.42
C THR A 92 14.01 16.72 6.52
N ASN A 93 13.29 15.61 6.32
CA ASN A 93 13.13 14.60 7.36
C ASN A 93 14.30 13.62 7.37
N ASP A 94 14.81 13.32 8.57
CA ASP A 94 15.74 12.22 8.79
C ASP A 94 15.06 10.87 8.50
N LEU A 95 15.83 9.78 8.49
CA LEU A 95 15.30 8.47 8.12
C LEU A 95 14.13 8.01 9.04
N PRO A 96 14.25 8.05 10.38
CA PRO A 96 13.12 7.73 11.26
C PRO A 96 11.88 8.58 10.99
N GLY A 97 12.05 9.91 10.82
CA GLY A 97 10.95 10.80 10.48
C GLY A 97 10.29 10.44 9.16
N ARG A 98 11.06 10.09 8.12
CA ARG A 98 10.49 9.62 6.84
C ARG A 98 9.71 8.32 6.98
N LEU A 99 10.22 7.37 7.76
CA LEU A 99 9.54 6.08 8.00
C LEU A 99 8.23 6.28 8.76
N ALA A 100 8.20 7.19 9.75
CA ALA A 100 6.98 7.54 10.47
C ALA A 100 5.91 8.14 9.54
N VAL A 101 6.31 9.06 8.66
CA VAL A 101 5.41 9.65 7.65
C VAL A 101 4.89 8.58 6.69
N ILE A 102 5.76 7.69 6.21
CA ILE A 102 5.36 6.58 5.36
C ILE A 102 4.31 5.70 6.05
N ALA A 103 4.52 5.36 7.33
CA ALA A 103 3.59 4.54 8.09
C ALA A 103 2.20 5.18 8.21
N ILE A 104 2.14 6.46 8.59
CA ILE A 104 0.89 7.21 8.76
C ILE A 104 0.09 7.24 7.45
N GLU A 105 0.75 7.64 6.35
CA GLU A 105 0.10 7.77 5.04
C GLU A 105 -0.32 6.41 4.47
N LEU A 106 0.48 5.37 4.69
CA LEU A 106 0.15 4.02 4.24
C LEU A 106 -1.02 3.44 5.05
N GLU A 107 -1.07 3.67 6.37
CA GLU A 107 -2.22 3.26 7.20
C GLU A 107 -3.51 3.94 6.75
N ALA A 108 -3.47 5.26 6.49
CA ALA A 108 -4.61 5.98 5.94
C ALA A 108 -5.04 5.44 4.56
N LEU A 109 -4.09 5.10 3.69
CA LEU A 109 -4.37 4.49 2.38
C LEU A 109 -5.01 3.11 2.52
N LEU A 110 -4.55 2.29 3.46
CA LEU A 110 -5.09 0.95 3.73
C LEU A 110 -6.51 1.04 4.31
N GLU A 111 -6.76 1.99 5.22
CA GLU A 111 -8.09 2.28 5.75
C GLU A 111 -9.03 2.85 4.68
N GLU A 112 -8.53 3.61 3.71
CA GLU A 112 -9.38 4.09 2.62
C GLU A 112 -9.75 2.96 1.64
N LEU A 113 -8.75 2.18 1.20
CA LEU A 113 -8.92 1.21 0.11
C LEU A 113 -9.43 -0.16 0.56
N HIS A 114 -9.27 -0.51 1.84
CA HIS A 114 -9.61 -1.83 2.40
C HIS A 114 -9.15 -3.00 1.50
N PRO A 115 -7.88 -3.07 1.10
CA PRO A 115 -7.44 -4.10 0.17
C PRO A 115 -7.51 -5.48 0.82
N SER A 116 -7.96 -6.48 0.06
CA SER A 116 -7.95 -7.87 0.51
C SER A 116 -6.53 -8.45 0.43
N VAL A 117 -5.72 -7.94 -0.49
CA VAL A 117 -4.33 -8.35 -0.69
C VAL A 117 -3.44 -7.13 -0.86
N VAL A 118 -2.30 -7.13 -0.17
CA VAL A 118 -1.19 -6.20 -0.41
C VAL A 118 0.00 -6.96 -0.98
N VAL A 119 0.41 -6.58 -2.19
CA VAL A 119 1.55 -7.14 -2.90
C VAL A 119 2.75 -6.23 -2.68
N VAL A 120 3.85 -6.77 -2.17
CA VAL A 120 5.08 -6.02 -1.91
C VAL A 120 6.21 -6.59 -2.75
N GLU A 121 7.04 -5.72 -3.33
CA GLU A 121 8.23 -6.19 -4.03
C GLU A 121 9.14 -6.99 -3.09
N ARG A 122 9.55 -8.18 -3.55
CA ARG A 122 10.60 -8.95 -2.89
C ARG A 122 11.94 -8.30 -3.20
N ALA A 123 12.53 -7.67 -2.19
CA ALA A 123 13.81 -7.00 -2.33
C ALA A 123 14.90 -7.95 -2.86
N PHE A 124 15.58 -7.53 -3.92
CA PHE A 124 16.77 -8.21 -4.42
C PHE A 124 18.01 -7.67 -3.70
N THR A 125 18.98 -8.53 -3.41
CA THR A 125 20.24 -8.18 -2.75
C THR A 125 20.96 -7.09 -3.55
N GLY A 126 20.99 -5.87 -3.03
CA GLY A 126 21.63 -4.72 -3.68
C GLY A 126 23.16 -4.78 -3.60
N ARG A 127 23.86 -4.22 -4.60
CA ARG A 127 25.34 -4.09 -4.57
C ARG A 127 25.84 -3.21 -3.42
N ASN A 128 24.99 -2.30 -2.92
CA ASN A 128 25.31 -1.41 -1.81
C ASN A 128 24.48 -1.79 -0.57
N VAL A 129 25.18 -2.26 0.47
CA VAL A 129 24.59 -2.71 1.74
C VAL A 129 23.79 -1.60 2.42
N GLN A 130 24.26 -0.35 2.41
CA GLN A 130 23.56 0.76 3.07
C GLN A 130 22.23 1.08 2.39
N SER A 131 22.19 1.06 1.05
CA SER A 131 20.94 1.24 0.31
C SER A 131 19.99 0.07 0.52
N ALA A 132 20.51 -1.15 0.59
CA ALA A 132 19.71 -2.35 0.87
C ALA A 132 19.09 -2.32 2.28
N LEU A 133 19.84 -1.88 3.29
CA LEU A 133 19.33 -1.71 4.65
C LEU A 133 18.19 -0.68 4.70
N ARG A 134 18.38 0.48 4.07
CA ARG A 134 17.34 1.53 3.98
C ARG A 134 16.08 1.04 3.29
N LEU A 135 16.23 0.33 2.18
CA LEU A 135 15.11 -0.30 1.48
C LEU A 135 14.40 -1.31 2.39
N GLY A 136 15.17 -2.12 3.13
CA GLY A 136 14.66 -3.07 4.12
C GLY A 136 13.82 -2.41 5.21
N GLU A 137 14.23 -1.25 5.72
CA GLU A 137 13.48 -0.48 6.72
C GLU A 137 12.13 0.01 6.19
N ALA A 138 12.10 0.64 5.01
CA ALA A 138 10.85 1.09 4.38
C ALA A 138 9.92 -0.08 4.04
N ARG A 139 10.50 -1.19 3.55
CA ARG A 139 9.76 -2.43 3.27
C ARG A 139 9.17 -3.04 4.54
N GLY A 140 9.93 -3.04 5.64
CA GLY A 140 9.46 -3.53 6.94
C GLY A 140 8.25 -2.75 7.43
N VAL A 141 8.28 -1.42 7.31
CA VAL A 141 7.11 -0.55 7.59
C VAL A 141 5.92 -0.95 6.72
N ALA A 142 6.11 -1.10 5.40
CA ALA A 142 5.03 -1.44 4.50
C ALA A 142 4.34 -2.77 4.84
N ILE A 143 5.13 -3.81 5.11
CA ILE A 143 4.62 -5.14 5.48
C ILE A 143 3.90 -5.10 6.83
N ALA A 144 4.44 -4.37 7.82
CA ALA A 144 3.83 -4.25 9.13
C ALA A 144 2.47 -3.54 9.07
N CYS A 145 2.38 -2.41 8.34
CA CYS A 145 1.12 -1.70 8.14
C CYS A 145 0.09 -2.56 7.41
N ALA A 146 0.49 -3.24 6.33
CA ALA A 146 -0.40 -4.12 5.56
C ALA A 146 -0.92 -5.31 6.37
N ALA A 147 -0.06 -5.96 7.15
CA ALA A 147 -0.49 -7.06 8.02
C ALA A 147 -1.44 -6.56 9.13
N ARG A 148 -1.18 -5.38 9.71
CA ARG A 148 -2.05 -4.76 10.72
C ARG A 148 -3.43 -4.38 10.21
N SER A 149 -3.55 -4.03 8.92
CA SER A 149 -4.87 -3.74 8.31
C SER A 149 -5.71 -4.99 8.05
N GLY A 150 -5.17 -6.20 8.32
CA GLY A 150 -5.84 -7.47 8.08
C GLY A 150 -5.76 -7.96 6.63
N ALA A 151 -4.98 -7.30 5.77
CA ALA A 151 -4.80 -7.74 4.39
C ALA A 151 -3.84 -8.95 4.31
N MET A 152 -4.06 -9.83 3.32
CA MET A 152 -3.06 -10.85 2.98
C MET A 152 -1.83 -10.18 2.37
N VAL A 153 -0.65 -10.41 2.94
CA VAL A 153 0.61 -9.90 2.38
C VAL A 153 1.21 -10.93 1.44
N VAL A 154 1.49 -10.54 0.21
CA VAL A 154 2.11 -11.38 -0.82
C VAL A 154 3.39 -10.71 -1.32
N GLU A 155 4.45 -11.50 -1.46
CA GLU A 155 5.70 -11.01 -2.04
C GLU A 155 5.87 -11.52 -3.46
N ILE A 156 6.27 -10.64 -4.39
CA ILE A 156 6.60 -11.05 -5.76
C ILE A 156 7.96 -10.52 -6.18
N THR A 157 8.66 -11.29 -7.02
CA THR A 157 9.93 -10.84 -7.60
C THR A 157 9.68 -9.92 -8.79
N PRO A 158 10.60 -8.99 -9.11
CA PRO A 158 10.52 -8.17 -10.31
C PRO A 158 10.35 -9.00 -11.59
N ALA A 159 11.08 -10.12 -11.70
CA ALA A 159 10.99 -11.01 -12.84
C ALA A 159 9.59 -11.66 -12.97
N ALA A 160 8.94 -12.00 -11.85
CA ALA A 160 7.58 -12.53 -11.85
C ALA A 160 6.56 -11.47 -12.30
N ALA A 161 6.67 -10.23 -11.80
CA ALA A 161 5.82 -9.12 -12.22
C ALA A 161 5.97 -8.85 -13.73
N LYS A 162 7.22 -8.73 -14.21
CA LYS A 162 7.54 -8.54 -15.63
C LYS A 162 6.99 -9.65 -16.51
N ARG A 163 7.13 -10.90 -16.11
CA ARG A 163 6.61 -12.06 -16.86
C ARG A 163 5.08 -12.03 -16.94
N ALA A 164 4.40 -11.71 -15.83
CA ALA A 164 2.94 -11.67 -15.81
C ALA A 164 2.36 -10.56 -16.68
N VAL A 165 3.02 -9.39 -16.72
CA VAL A 165 2.50 -8.21 -17.43
C VAL A 165 2.99 -8.15 -18.89
N ALA A 166 4.27 -8.42 -19.14
CA ALA A 166 4.92 -8.24 -20.44
C ALA A 166 5.29 -9.58 -21.13
N GLY A 167 4.96 -10.72 -20.54
CA GLY A 167 5.26 -12.06 -21.10
C GLY A 167 6.72 -12.51 -20.93
N SER A 168 7.62 -11.61 -20.51
CA SER A 168 9.05 -11.93 -20.29
C SER A 168 9.54 -11.37 -18.96
N GLY A 169 10.28 -12.19 -18.20
CA GLY A 169 10.91 -11.76 -16.95
C GLY A 169 12.08 -10.78 -17.14
N SER A 170 12.59 -10.67 -18.38
CA SER A 170 13.68 -9.75 -18.75
C SER A 170 13.17 -8.48 -19.45
N ALA A 171 11.85 -8.25 -19.50
CA ALA A 171 11.28 -7.07 -20.13
C ALA A 171 11.85 -5.77 -19.55
N ASP A 172 11.99 -4.77 -20.42
CA ASP A 172 12.38 -3.42 -20.01
C ASP A 172 11.26 -2.79 -19.15
N LYS A 173 11.64 -1.90 -18.22
CA LYS A 173 10.69 -1.13 -17.41
C LYS A 173 9.74 -0.31 -18.27
N ASP A 174 10.20 0.27 -19.38
CA ASP A 174 9.34 1.06 -20.28
C ASP A 174 8.30 0.17 -20.99
N GLN A 175 8.70 -1.06 -21.35
CA GLN A 175 7.78 -2.05 -21.93
C GLN A 175 6.72 -2.47 -20.91
N VAL A 176 7.11 -2.71 -19.66
CA VAL A 176 6.18 -3.05 -18.57
C VAL A 176 5.20 -1.89 -18.35
N ALA A 177 5.69 -0.66 -18.28
CA ALA A 177 4.86 0.52 -18.11
C ALA A 177 3.82 0.65 -19.23
N ALA A 178 4.23 0.57 -20.50
CA ALA A 178 3.32 0.61 -21.64
C ALA A 178 2.25 -0.49 -21.58
N MET A 179 2.62 -1.69 -21.14
CA MET A 179 1.70 -2.81 -20.98
C MET A 179 0.70 -2.59 -19.84
N VAL A 180 1.13 -2.07 -18.68
CA VAL A 180 0.25 -1.69 -17.57
C VAL A 180 -0.80 -0.68 -18.05
N MET A 181 -0.35 0.39 -18.73
CA MET A 181 -1.26 1.43 -19.23
C MET A 181 -2.28 0.83 -20.20
N ARG A 182 -1.83 0.01 -21.16
CA ARG A 182 -2.70 -0.65 -22.13
C ARG A 182 -3.72 -1.59 -21.48
N MET A 183 -3.31 -2.38 -20.48
CA MET A 183 -4.19 -3.35 -19.82
C MET A 183 -5.23 -2.67 -18.93
N LEU A 184 -4.89 -1.54 -18.34
CA LEU A 184 -5.78 -0.76 -17.46
C LEU A 184 -6.55 0.35 -18.20
N GLY A 185 -6.38 0.47 -19.52
CA GLY A 185 -7.02 1.51 -20.34
C GLY A 185 -6.60 2.93 -19.96
N LEU A 186 -5.38 3.09 -19.43
CA LEU A 186 -4.83 4.38 -19.02
C LEU A 186 -4.06 5.02 -20.18
N VAL A 187 -4.14 6.34 -20.29
CA VAL A 187 -3.22 7.12 -21.12
C VAL A 187 -1.97 7.38 -20.30
N ASP A 188 -0.79 7.18 -20.89
CA ASP A 188 0.49 7.45 -20.21
C ASP A 188 0.51 8.88 -19.65
N PRO A 189 0.44 9.04 -18.31
CA PRO A 189 0.29 10.36 -17.72
C PRO A 189 1.63 11.07 -17.49
N GLY A 190 2.78 10.46 -17.85
CA GLY A 190 4.09 11.00 -17.46
C GLY A 190 4.30 11.06 -15.95
N GLY A 191 3.56 10.24 -15.19
CA GLY A 191 3.56 10.25 -13.73
C GLY A 191 4.71 9.47 -13.08
N PRO A 192 4.76 9.39 -11.73
CA PRO A 192 5.87 8.75 -11.02
C PRO A 192 6.04 7.28 -11.42
N ARG A 193 7.26 6.88 -11.79
CA ARG A 193 7.57 5.51 -12.22
C ARG A 193 7.29 4.47 -11.12
N ASP A 194 7.51 4.83 -9.86
CA ASP A 194 7.26 3.97 -8.69
C ASP A 194 5.77 3.57 -8.60
N ALA A 195 4.84 4.45 -9.01
CA ALA A 195 3.41 4.15 -9.06
C ALA A 195 3.08 3.11 -10.15
N THR A 196 3.75 3.19 -11.30
CA THR A 196 3.60 2.23 -12.39
C THR A 196 4.19 0.87 -12.03
N ASP A 197 5.37 0.84 -11.39
CA ASP A 197 5.97 -0.40 -10.88
C ASP A 197 5.04 -1.06 -9.84
N ALA A 198 4.43 -0.28 -8.95
CA ALA A 198 3.43 -0.77 -8.00
C ALA A 198 2.14 -1.30 -8.68
N LEU A 199 1.61 -0.61 -9.70
CA LEU A 199 0.49 -1.11 -10.50
C LEU A 199 0.81 -2.44 -11.21
N ALA A 200 2.02 -2.57 -11.75
CA ALA A 200 2.47 -3.81 -12.39
C ALA A 200 2.42 -4.98 -11.41
N MET A 201 2.77 -4.76 -10.14
CA MET A 201 2.72 -5.81 -9.11
C MET A 201 1.29 -6.20 -8.73
N ALA A 202 0.42 -5.22 -8.53
CA ALA A 202 -0.99 -5.46 -8.24
C ALA A 202 -1.66 -6.23 -9.39
N LEU A 203 -1.39 -5.82 -10.62
CA LEU A 203 -1.89 -6.45 -11.83
C LEU A 203 -1.35 -7.87 -11.99
N ALA A 204 -0.05 -8.09 -11.77
CA ALA A 204 0.56 -9.42 -11.85
C ALA A 204 -0.11 -10.42 -10.91
N HIS A 205 -0.44 -10.01 -9.68
CA HIS A 205 -1.16 -10.85 -8.73
C HIS A 205 -2.60 -11.11 -9.17
N ALA A 206 -3.34 -10.07 -9.58
CA ALA A 206 -4.72 -10.21 -10.04
C ALA A 206 -4.85 -11.16 -11.26
N LEU A 207 -3.91 -11.09 -12.21
CA LEU A 207 -3.86 -11.98 -13.38
C LEU A 207 -3.58 -13.44 -13.00
N GLN A 208 -2.75 -13.69 -11.98
CA GLN A 208 -2.47 -15.05 -11.50
C GLN A 208 -3.68 -15.69 -10.82
N ILE A 209 -4.50 -14.92 -10.11
CA ILE A 209 -5.76 -15.41 -9.52
C ILE A 209 -6.79 -15.73 -10.62
N ALA A 210 -6.82 -14.96 -11.70
CA ALA A 210 -7.76 -15.17 -12.80
C ALA A 210 -7.44 -16.42 -13.66
N ALA A 211 -6.16 -16.79 -13.79
CA ALA A 211 -5.72 -17.87 -14.67
C ALA A 211 -6.28 -19.28 -14.32
N PRO A 212 -6.38 -19.70 -13.04
CA PRO A 212 -7.05 -20.95 -12.67
C PRO A 212 -8.54 -20.99 -13.04
N ALA A 213 -9.27 -19.88 -12.89
CA ALA A 213 -10.71 -19.82 -13.14
C ALA A 213 -11.05 -19.94 -14.64
N ALA A 214 -10.24 -19.33 -15.50
CA ALA A 214 -10.40 -19.42 -16.96
C ALA A 214 -10.09 -20.83 -17.49
N GLN A 215 -9.09 -21.51 -16.93
CA GLN A 215 -8.72 -22.87 -17.32
C GLN A 215 -9.76 -23.91 -16.89
N ALA A 216 -10.36 -23.74 -15.70
CA ALA A 216 -11.45 -24.59 -15.24
C ALA A 216 -12.71 -24.45 -16.14
N SER A 217 -13.03 -23.22 -16.58
CA SER A 217 -14.15 -23.01 -17.52
C SER A 217 -13.87 -23.55 -18.93
N ALA A 218 -12.60 -23.63 -19.37
CA ALA A 218 -12.23 -24.18 -20.66
C ALA A 218 -12.28 -25.72 -20.68
N LEU A 219 -11.93 -26.37 -19.56
CA LEU A 219 -12.03 -27.82 -19.39
C LEU A 219 -13.48 -28.31 -19.27
N GLY A 220 -14.40 -27.48 -18.76
CA GLY A 220 -15.84 -27.79 -18.70
C GLY A 220 -16.63 -27.60 -20.01
N ARG A 221 -16.02 -27.02 -21.06
CA ARG A 221 -16.64 -26.81 -22.39
C ARG A 221 -16.20 -27.80 -23.46
N ARG A 222 -15.59 -28.93 -23.08
CA ARG A 222 -15.42 -30.06 -23.99
C ARG A 222 -16.73 -30.85 -24.03
N THR A 223 -17.56 -30.55 -25.02
CA THR A 223 -18.69 -31.41 -25.40
C THR A 223 -18.16 -32.83 -25.65
N PRO A 224 -18.71 -33.88 -25.01
CA PRO A 224 -18.44 -35.24 -25.43
C PRO A 224 -19.20 -35.48 -26.74
N GLY A 225 -18.55 -35.27 -27.87
CA GLY A 225 -19.06 -35.65 -29.18
C GLY A 225 -17.89 -36.15 -30.01
N GLY A 226 -17.92 -37.33 -30.61
CA GLY A 226 -18.87 -38.43 -30.59
C GLY A 226 -18.14 -39.58 -31.27
N LEU A 227 -18.12 -40.76 -30.66
CA LEU A 227 -17.66 -41.97 -31.33
C LEU A 227 -18.87 -42.59 -32.02
N ARG A 228 -18.70 -42.83 -33.33
CA ARG A 228 -19.53 -43.58 -34.28
C ARG A 228 -20.53 -42.78 -35.10
#